data_AF-A0A820P8E5-F1
#
_entry.id   AF-A0A820P8E5-F1
#
_cell.length_a   1.000
_cell.length_b   1.000
_cell.length_c   1.000
_cell.angle_alpha   90.00
_cell.angle_beta   90.00
_cell.angle_gamma   90.00
#
_symmetry.space_group_name_H-M   'P 1'
#
loop_
_entity.id
_entity.type
_entity.pdbx_description
1 polymer ?
#
loop_
_entity_poly.entity_id
_entity_poly.type
_entity_poly.pdbx_seq_one_letter_code
_entity_poly.pdbx_strand_id
1 'polypeptide(L)'
;CQIIPEFNKVVISTGDRELQFWDQTYCLSTSREVKPNDLPCTQISSLDSAPIKLNYGIPSPDELLLVYGDTEGCINILIFFAAREIFRLLTNVERRKGIPTISFDRFLDSYKCDYVRWKVHREWI
;
A
#
# COMPACT_ATOMS: atom_id res chain seq x y z
N CYS A 1 -6.29 -0.94 -9.07
CA CYS A 1 -5.27 -1.86 -8.53
C CYS A 1 -4.01 -1.78 -9.40
N GLN A 2 -2.87 -2.23 -8.90
CA GLN A 2 -1.63 -2.41 -9.66
C GLN A 2 -0.96 -3.73 -9.28
N ILE A 3 -0.37 -4.41 -10.24
CA ILE A 3 0.46 -5.61 -10.01
C ILE A 3 1.90 -5.14 -9.92
N ILE A 4 2.61 -5.55 -8.87
CA ILE A 4 4.01 -5.22 -8.58
C ILE A 4 4.80 -6.54 -8.52
N PRO A 5 5.20 -7.10 -9.69
CA PRO A 5 5.80 -8.43 -9.77
C PRO A 5 7.11 -8.57 -8.98
N GLU A 6 7.89 -7.50 -8.86
CA GLU A 6 9.21 -7.48 -8.21
C GLU A 6 9.15 -7.93 -6.75
N PHE A 7 8.00 -7.71 -6.10
CA PHE A 7 7.74 -8.07 -4.72
C PHE A 7 6.63 -9.13 -4.55
N ASN A 8 6.14 -9.72 -5.66
CA ASN A 8 4.98 -10.61 -5.68
C ASN A 8 3.75 -10.00 -5.00
N LYS A 9 3.49 -8.71 -5.23
CA LYS A 9 2.36 -8.01 -4.62
C LYS A 9 1.36 -7.49 -5.64
N VAL A 10 0.10 -7.43 -5.22
CA VAL A 10 -0.97 -6.67 -5.88
C VAL A 10 -1.42 -5.61 -4.89
N VAL A 11 -1.31 -4.34 -5.28
CA VAL A 11 -1.78 -3.22 -4.46
C VAL A 11 -3.16 -2.77 -4.90
N ILE A 12 -4.07 -2.62 -3.93
CA ILE A 12 -5.42 -2.12 -4.16
C ILE A 12 -5.75 -0.99 -3.19
N SER A 13 -6.57 -0.05 -3.64
CA SER A 13 -7.26 0.90 -2.77
C SER A 13 -8.61 0.29 -2.41
N THR A 14 -9.02 0.38 -1.15
CA THR A 14 -10.34 -0.11 -0.70
C THR A 14 -11.47 0.90 -0.97
N GLY A 15 -11.12 2.14 -1.29
CA GLY A 15 -12.06 3.27 -1.34
C GLY A 15 -12.35 3.89 0.02
N ASP A 16 -11.84 3.33 1.13
CA ASP A 16 -12.03 3.85 2.48
C ASP A 16 -10.69 4.19 3.15
N ARG A 17 -9.89 5.06 2.51
CA ARG A 17 -8.62 5.56 3.05
C ARG A 17 -7.65 4.45 3.48
N GLU A 18 -7.63 3.35 2.74
CA GLU A 18 -6.74 2.22 2.97
C GLU A 18 -6.07 1.76 1.67
N LEU A 19 -4.85 1.26 1.83
CA LEU A 19 -4.12 0.50 0.82
C LEU A 19 -3.92 -0.92 1.32
N GLN A 20 -4.21 -1.89 0.46
CA GLN A 20 -4.00 -3.30 0.75
C GLN A 20 -2.99 -3.89 -0.23
N PHE A 21 -2.05 -4.67 0.31
CA PHE A 21 -1.02 -5.38 -0.44
C PHE A 21 -1.28 -6.87 -0.32
N TRP A 22 -1.81 -7.44 -1.40
CA TRP A 22 -2.13 -8.84 -1.54
C TRP A 22 -0.97 -9.62 -2.14
N ASP A 23 -0.80 -10.87 -1.75
CA ASP A 23 0.13 -11.77 -2.43
C ASP A 23 -0.38 -12.09 -3.84
N GLN A 24 0.45 -11.83 -4.85
CA GLN A 24 0.09 -12.04 -6.25
C GLN A 24 -0.21 -13.50 -6.56
N THR A 25 0.52 -14.43 -5.94
CA THR A 25 0.31 -15.88 -6.13
C THR A 25 -1.10 -16.27 -5.67
N TYR A 26 -1.56 -15.65 -4.60
CA TYR A 26 -2.89 -15.88 -4.07
C TYR A 26 -3.98 -15.29 -4.99
N CYS A 27 -3.83 -14.04 -5.43
CA CYS A 27 -4.81 -13.40 -6.32
C CYS A 27 -4.99 -14.11 -7.67
N LEU A 28 -3.96 -14.82 -8.15
CA LEU A 28 -3.98 -15.52 -9.43
C LEU A 28 -4.32 -17.01 -9.31
N SER A 29 -4.46 -17.54 -8.09
CA SER A 29 -4.80 -18.95 -7.86
C SER A 29 -6.31 -19.16 -7.85
N THR A 30 -6.78 -20.15 -8.61
CA THR A 30 -8.21 -20.49 -8.76
C THR A 30 -8.69 -21.56 -7.77
N SER A 31 -7.84 -22.09 -6.88
CA SER A 31 -8.11 -23.38 -6.21
C SER A 31 -7.74 -23.46 -4.71
N ARG A 32 -7.66 -22.35 -3.97
CA ARG A 32 -7.27 -22.40 -2.54
C ARG A 32 -8.36 -21.92 -1.59
N GLU A 33 -8.77 -22.80 -0.68
CA GLU A 33 -9.51 -22.47 0.54
C GLU A 33 -8.65 -21.57 1.44
N VAL A 34 -9.13 -20.37 1.75
CA VAL A 34 -8.49 -19.47 2.71
C VAL A 34 -8.97 -19.84 4.10
N LYS A 35 -8.02 -20.15 4.99
CA LYS A 35 -8.35 -20.17 6.42
C LYS A 35 -8.73 -18.73 6.83
N PRO A 36 -9.87 -18.50 7.50
CA PRO A 36 -10.39 -17.16 7.79
C PRO A 36 -9.38 -16.19 8.45
N ASN A 37 -8.39 -16.74 9.17
CA ASN A 37 -7.39 -15.97 9.92
C ASN A 37 -6.04 -15.82 9.20
N ASP A 38 -5.92 -16.25 7.94
CA ASP A 38 -4.65 -16.21 7.20
C ASP A 38 -4.84 -15.63 5.79
N LEU A 39 -5.46 -14.44 5.74
CA LEU A 39 -5.53 -13.65 4.52
C LEU A 39 -4.10 -13.25 4.11
N PRO A 40 -3.67 -13.55 2.87
CA PRO A 40 -2.33 -13.19 2.37
C PRO A 40 -2.33 -11.72 1.92
N CYS A 41 -2.74 -10.85 2.82
CA CYS A 41 -2.92 -9.42 2.61
C CYS A 41 -2.34 -8.68 3.82
N THR A 42 -1.72 -7.53 3.59
CA THR A 42 -1.35 -6.56 4.63
C THR A 42 -1.96 -5.21 4.28
N GLN A 43 -2.30 -4.42 5.29
CA GLN A 43 -3.05 -3.18 5.10
C GLN A 43 -2.36 -1.98 5.76
N ILE A 44 -2.30 -0.88 5.03
CA ILE A 44 -2.05 0.46 5.55
C ILE A 44 -3.39 1.19 5.59
N SER A 45 -3.78 1.67 6.75
CA SER A 45 -5.08 2.30 7.02
C SER A 45 -4.93 3.77 7.43
N SER A 46 -6.05 4.49 7.48
CA SER A 46 -6.07 5.88 7.96
C SER A 46 -5.20 6.82 7.12
N LEU A 47 -5.20 6.63 5.80
CA LEU A 47 -4.68 7.63 4.87
C LEU A 47 -5.49 8.93 5.01
N ASP A 48 -4.90 10.08 4.71
CA ASP A 48 -5.61 11.37 4.78
C ASP A 48 -6.90 11.38 3.96
N SER A 49 -6.85 10.81 2.76
CA SER A 49 -7.97 10.73 1.81
C SER A 49 -7.90 9.46 0.96
N ALA A 50 -9.01 9.08 0.35
CA ALA A 50 -9.11 7.78 -0.32
C ALA A 50 -8.38 7.78 -1.67
N PRO A 51 -7.45 6.83 -1.92
CA PRO A 51 -6.80 6.71 -3.23
C PRO A 51 -7.80 6.30 -4.32
N ILE A 52 -7.81 7.02 -5.44
CA ILE A 52 -8.68 6.75 -6.61
C ILE A 52 -7.92 6.00 -7.70
N LYS A 53 -6.72 6.49 -8.05
CA LYS A 53 -5.92 5.93 -9.15
C LYS A 53 -4.52 5.66 -8.66
N LEU A 54 -4.11 4.39 -8.71
CA LEU A 54 -2.80 3.91 -8.29
C LEU A 54 -1.89 3.72 -9.52
N ASN A 55 -0.62 4.06 -9.37
CA ASN A 55 0.47 3.67 -10.25
C ASN A 55 1.72 3.38 -9.40
N TYR A 56 2.74 2.73 -9.96
CA TYR A 56 3.97 2.44 -9.24
C TYR A 56 5.20 2.60 -10.12
N GLY A 57 6.37 2.65 -9.49
CA GLY A 57 7.67 2.58 -10.11
C GLY A 57 8.68 1.85 -9.22
N ILE A 58 9.74 1.34 -9.83
CA ILE A 58 10.83 0.62 -9.17
C ILE A 58 12.14 1.36 -9.47
N PRO A 59 12.52 2.37 -8.66
CA PRO A 59 13.73 3.14 -8.89
C PRO A 59 15.01 2.31 -8.70
N SER A 60 14.97 1.37 -7.75
CA SER A 60 16.05 0.43 -7.45
C SER A 60 15.47 -0.94 -7.02
N PRO A 61 16.25 -2.04 -7.01
CA PRO A 61 15.73 -3.39 -6.78
C PRO A 61 14.99 -3.65 -5.46
N ASP A 62 15.16 -2.78 -4.46
CA ASP A 62 14.47 -2.87 -3.16
C ASP A 62 13.67 -1.59 -2.84
N GLU A 63 13.55 -0.67 -3.81
CA GLU A 63 12.73 0.52 -3.69
C GLU A 63 11.40 0.35 -4.40
N LEU A 64 10.32 0.76 -3.73
CA LEU A 64 8.99 0.86 -4.33
C LEU A 64 8.50 2.29 -4.23
N LEU A 65 8.20 2.89 -5.36
CA LEU A 65 7.47 4.15 -5.44
C LEU A 65 6.00 3.85 -5.72
N LEU A 66 5.10 4.21 -4.81
CA LEU A 66 3.66 4.14 -5.04
C LEU A 66 3.12 5.56 -5.24
N VAL A 67 2.49 5.79 -6.39
CA VAL A 67 1.91 7.10 -6.73
C VAL A 67 0.40 6.95 -6.84
N TYR A 68 -0.36 7.82 -6.16
CA TYR A 68 -1.81 7.83 -6.28
C TYR A 68 -2.45 9.21 -6.25
N GLY A 69 -3.46 9.37 -7.08
CA GLY A 69 -4.42 10.48 -6.95
C GLY A 69 -5.47 10.13 -5.89
N ASP A 70 -5.87 11.10 -5.07
CA ASP A 70 -6.89 10.92 -4.04
C ASP A 70 -8.21 11.68 -4.32
N THR A 71 -9.21 11.47 -3.46
CA THR A 71 -10.52 12.13 -3.52
C THR A 71 -10.50 13.64 -3.32
N GLU A 72 -9.39 14.21 -2.83
CA GLU A 72 -9.23 15.65 -2.66
C GLU A 72 -8.51 16.30 -3.85
N GLY A 73 -8.17 15.52 -4.89
CA GLY A 73 -7.44 15.98 -6.05
C GLY A 73 -5.94 16.18 -5.81
N CYS A 74 -5.39 15.61 -4.73
CA CYS A 74 -3.95 15.63 -4.49
C CYS A 74 -3.27 14.44 -5.16
N ILE A 75 -2.00 14.63 -5.52
CA ILE A 75 -1.10 13.56 -5.93
C ILE A 75 -0.27 13.16 -4.72
N ASN A 76 -0.24 11.88 -4.42
CA ASN A 76 0.44 11.30 -3.28
C ASN A 76 1.55 10.39 -3.78
N ILE A 77 2.74 10.51 -3.19
CA ILE A 77 3.90 9.69 -3.51
C ILE A 77 4.36 9.06 -2.20
N LEU A 78 4.23 7.74 -2.09
CA LEU A 78 4.71 6.95 -0.97
C LEU A 78 5.91 6.12 -1.42
N ILE A 79 7.05 6.33 -0.77
CA ILE A 79 8.33 5.75 -1.14
C ILE A 79 8.72 4.72 -0.09
N PHE A 80 9.02 3.50 -0.49
CA PHE A 80 9.53 2.44 0.37
C PHE A 80 11.00 2.28 0.03
N PHE A 81 11.91 2.58 0.95
CA PHE A 81 13.35 2.45 0.71
C PHE A 81 13.89 1.03 0.90
N ALA A 82 13.11 0.17 1.57
CA ALA A 82 13.45 -1.23 1.85
C ALA A 82 12.20 -2.11 1.71
N ALA A 83 11.62 -2.15 0.51
CA ALA A 83 10.29 -2.69 0.26
C ALA A 83 10.16 -4.17 0.67
N ARG A 84 11.16 -5.03 0.41
CA ARG A 84 11.10 -6.46 0.82
C ARG A 84 11.06 -6.60 2.34
N GLU A 85 11.90 -5.84 3.04
CA GLU A 85 11.93 -5.86 4.50
C GLU A 85 10.61 -5.36 5.07
N ILE A 86 10.10 -4.24 4.55
CA ILE A 86 8.82 -3.67 4.98
C ILE A 86 7.69 -4.67 4.80
N PHE A 87 7.55 -5.31 3.63
CA PHE A 87 6.51 -6.33 3.43
C PHE A 87 6.63 -7.51 4.38
N ARG A 88 7.86 -7.95 4.70
CA ARG A 88 8.09 -9.02 5.70
C ARG A 88 7.73 -8.58 7.12
N LEU A 89 7.98 -7.32 7.47
CA LEU A 89 7.63 -6.80 8.80
C LEU A 89 6.14 -6.56 8.94
N LEU A 90 5.48 -6.11 7.86
CA LEU A 90 4.04 -5.89 7.81
C LEU A 90 3.22 -7.16 8.06
N THR A 91 3.75 -8.37 7.80
CA THR A 91 3.02 -9.60 8.13
C THR A 91 2.91 -9.87 9.63
N ASN A 92 3.76 -9.22 10.44
CA ASN A 92 3.86 -9.45 11.89
C ASN A 92 3.15 -8.39 12.74
N VAL A 93 2.55 -7.37 12.11
CA VAL A 93 1.79 -6.35 12.85
C VAL A 93 0.47 -6.93 13.37
N GLU A 94 -0.14 -6.22 14.32
CA GLU A 94 -1.43 -6.62 14.88
C GLU A 94 -2.50 -6.77 13.79
N ARG A 95 -3.29 -7.85 13.88
CA ARG A 95 -4.36 -8.14 12.91
C ARG A 95 -5.64 -7.45 13.34
N ARG A 96 -6.19 -6.62 12.45
CA ARG A 96 -7.53 -6.03 12.57
C ARG A 96 -8.46 -6.77 11.61
N LYS A 97 -9.55 -7.37 12.14
CA LYS A 97 -10.49 -8.17 11.34
C LYS A 97 -9.80 -9.27 10.49
N GLY A 98 -8.74 -9.87 11.01
CA GLY A 98 -7.97 -10.93 10.33
C GLY A 98 -6.85 -10.45 9.40
N ILE A 99 -6.74 -9.14 9.11
CA ILE A 99 -5.72 -8.56 8.23
C ILE A 99 -4.66 -7.84 9.08
N PRO A 100 -3.36 -8.15 8.97
CA PRO A 100 -2.27 -7.33 9.54
C PRO A 100 -2.42 -5.88 9.08
N THR A 101 -2.70 -4.98 10.01
CA THR A 101 -3.07 -3.59 9.69
C THR A 101 -2.27 -2.61 10.52
N ILE A 102 -1.68 -1.61 9.86
CA ILE A 102 -1.00 -0.48 10.49
C ILE A 102 -1.65 0.84 10.06
N SER A 103 -1.67 1.85 10.93
CA SER A 103 -2.11 3.21 10.54
C SER A 103 -1.02 3.90 9.75
N PHE A 104 -1.39 4.84 8.89
CA PHE A 104 -0.46 5.53 8.02
C PHE A 104 0.63 6.27 8.78
N ASP A 105 0.27 7.04 9.81
CA ASP A 105 1.24 7.74 10.66
C ASP A 105 2.27 6.78 11.27
N ARG A 106 1.79 5.67 11.85
CA ARG A 106 2.69 4.65 12.42
C ARG A 106 3.55 3.97 11.36
N PHE A 107 3.02 3.79 10.14
CA PHE A 107 3.79 3.24 9.03
C PHE A 107 4.96 4.15 8.68
N LEU A 108 4.73 5.46 8.59
CA LEU A 108 5.79 6.45 8.33
C LEU A 108 6.82 6.51 9.47
N ASP A 109 6.38 6.39 10.72
CA ASP A 109 7.27 6.42 11.88
C ASP A 109 8.10 5.14 12.06
N SER A 110 7.56 3.98 11.66
CA SER A 110 8.14 2.67 12.01
C SER A 110 9.04 2.08 10.93
N TYR A 111 8.94 2.55 9.69
CA TYR A 111 9.59 1.93 8.54
C TYR A 111 10.46 2.92 7.77
N LYS A 112 11.40 2.38 7.00
CA LYS A 112 12.22 3.17 6.08
C LYS A 112 11.41 3.55 4.85
N CYS A 113 10.58 4.58 4.99
CA CYS A 113 9.75 5.13 3.93
C CYS A 113 9.72 6.66 4.00
N ASP A 114 9.22 7.27 2.93
CA ASP A 114 8.96 8.70 2.87
C ASP A 114 7.62 8.94 2.15
N TYR A 115 7.02 10.10 2.40
CA TYR A 115 5.72 10.46 1.86
C TYR A 115 5.66 11.92 1.45
N VAL A 116 5.28 12.13 0.20
CA VAL A 116 5.07 13.46 -0.36
C VAL A 116 3.62 13.58 -0.82
N ARG A 117 2.93 14.59 -0.29
CA ARG A 117 1.60 14.97 -0.74
C ARG A 117 1.66 16.28 -1.51
N TRP A 118 1.38 16.22 -2.80
CA TRP A 118 1.28 17.39 -3.66
C TRP A 118 -0.18 17.80 -3.83
N LYS A 119 -0.53 18.92 -3.21
CA LYS A 119 -1.81 19.59 -3.42
C LYS A 119 -1.67 20.53 -4.62
N VAL A 120 -2.48 20.30 -5.67
CA VAL A 120 -2.61 21.29 -6.74
C VAL A 120 -3.33 22.49 -6.13
N HIS A 121 -2.61 23.59 -5.90
CA HIS A 121 -3.23 24.82 -5.41
C HIS A 121 -4.31 25.26 -6.42
N ARG A 122 -5.50 25.61 -5.92
CA ARG A 122 -6.56 26.22 -6.75
C ARG A 122 -6.19 27.63 -7.25
N GLU A 123 -4.99 28.11 -6.94
CA GLU A 123 -4.45 29.35 -7.47
C GLU A 123 -3.43 28.98 -8.55
N TRP A 124 -3.96 28.85 -9.77
CA TRP A 124 -3.15 29.13 -10.95
C TRP A 124 -2.79 30.61 -10.84
N ILE A 125 -1.49 30.92 -10.78
CA ILE A 125 -0.94 32.28 -10.86
C ILE A 125 -1.43 32.94 -12.17
#